data_AF-I0K5D4-F1
#
_entry.id   AF-I0K5D4-F1
#
_cell.length_a   1.000
_cell.length_b   1.000
_cell.length_c   1.000
_cell.angle_alpha   90.00
_cell.angle_beta   90.00
_cell.angle_gamma   90.00
#
_symmetry.space_group_name_H-M   'P 1'
#
loop_
_entity.id
_entity.type
_entity.pdbx_description
1 polymer ?
#
loop_
_entity_poly.entity_id
_entity_poly.type
_entity_poly.pdbx_seq_one_letter_code
_entity_poly.pdbx_strand_id
1 'polypeptide(L)'
;MKTINSLGCMLALATLLIAAVPPTDPARYQKAMELSIKKIDTAKTKEQFLTGAAQFERIAQAEATEWLPAYWAAYSYAMATARETDKTQKDALLDKMDNWVDTGLRRSANNDELLVLRAMSAQMRLPVDPMNRWMKYGPVIGQSLELAKKQNPANPRVDLVYGQNFYFTPEQFGGGCKKALPYLQSAQQKWKSFVPASSIAPNWGTQDLAHYLGKCQS
;
A
#
# COMPACT_ATOMS: atom_id res chain seq x y z
N MET A 1 -67.92 -4.90 -38.51
CA MET A 1 -66.57 -5.30 -39.00
C MET A 1 -65.66 -4.09 -38.82
N LYS A 2 -64.76 -4.11 -37.82
CA LYS A 2 -63.28 -4.23 -37.95
C LYS A 2 -62.70 -3.09 -38.81
N THR A 3 -61.75 -2.24 -38.38
CA THR A 3 -60.64 -2.42 -37.43
C THR A 3 -60.02 -1.06 -37.05
N ILE A 4 -59.47 -0.98 -35.84
CA ILE A 4 -58.73 0.14 -35.24
C ILE A 4 -57.27 0.09 -35.74
N ASN A 5 -56.72 1.21 -36.25
CA ASN A 5 -55.29 1.37 -36.50
C ASN A 5 -54.62 2.05 -35.29
N SER A 6 -54.03 1.25 -34.40
CA SER A 6 -53.08 1.72 -33.40
C SER A 6 -51.67 1.68 -34.00
N LEU A 7 -51.11 2.84 -34.34
CA LEU A 7 -49.71 2.95 -34.73
C LEU A 7 -48.87 2.89 -33.44
N GLY A 8 -48.26 1.74 -33.21
CA GLY A 8 -47.49 1.42 -32.00
C GLY A 8 -46.20 2.23 -31.90
N CYS A 9 -46.01 2.84 -30.73
CA CYS A 9 -44.76 3.42 -30.27
C CYS A 9 -43.75 2.27 -30.02
N MET A 10 -42.75 2.12 -30.89
CA MET A 10 -41.64 1.19 -30.65
C MET A 10 -40.66 1.79 -29.63
N LEU A 11 -40.76 1.35 -28.37
CA LEU A 11 -39.65 1.48 -27.43
C LEU A 11 -38.54 0.50 -27.84
N ALA A 12 -37.42 1.03 -28.34
CA ALA A 12 -36.20 0.26 -28.52
C ALA A 12 -35.53 0.07 -27.14
N LEU A 13 -35.71 -1.10 -26.53
CA LEU A 13 -35.00 -1.50 -25.32
C LEU A 13 -33.56 -1.90 -25.71
N ALA A 14 -32.60 -1.00 -25.51
CA ALA A 14 -31.19 -1.31 -25.69
C ALA A 14 -30.71 -2.24 -24.56
N THR A 15 -30.67 -3.54 -24.81
CA THR A 15 -30.05 -4.51 -23.90
C THR A 15 -28.53 -4.28 -23.88
N LEU A 16 -28.06 -3.64 -22.81
CA LEU A 16 -26.64 -3.50 -22.50
C LEU A 16 -26.07 -4.91 -22.25
N LEU A 17 -25.38 -5.49 -23.24
CA LEU A 17 -24.58 -6.70 -23.02
C LEU A 17 -23.47 -6.35 -22.03
N ILE A 18 -23.61 -6.79 -20.79
CA ILE A 18 -22.49 -6.82 -19.85
C ILE A 18 -21.52 -7.87 -20.40
N ALA A 19 -20.42 -7.43 -21.00
CA ALA A 19 -19.35 -8.33 -21.41
C ALA A 19 -18.86 -9.08 -20.16
N ALA A 20 -19.08 -10.39 -20.11
CA ALA A 20 -18.52 -11.24 -19.07
C ALA A 20 -16.99 -11.18 -19.20
N VAL A 21 -16.33 -10.59 -18.20
CA VAL A 21 -14.88 -10.61 -18.10
C VAL A 21 -14.47 -12.09 -17.98
N PRO A 22 -13.65 -12.63 -18.90
CA PRO A 22 -13.24 -14.02 -18.82
C PRO A 22 -12.53 -14.25 -17.48
N PRO A 23 -12.79 -15.39 -16.79
CA PRO A 23 -12.16 -15.70 -15.52
C PRO A 23 -10.63 -15.68 -15.68
N THR A 24 -9.95 -15.01 -14.78
CA THR A 24 -8.50 -14.91 -14.80
C THR A 24 -7.87 -16.24 -14.40
N ASP A 25 -6.84 -16.66 -15.14
CA ASP A 25 -6.08 -17.89 -14.85
C ASP A 25 -5.26 -17.70 -13.55
N PRO A 26 -5.64 -18.36 -12.44
CA PRO A 26 -5.00 -18.13 -11.15
C PRO A 26 -3.50 -18.49 -11.15
N ALA A 27 -3.11 -19.51 -11.92
CA ALA A 27 -1.70 -19.92 -12.01
C ALA A 27 -0.87 -18.89 -12.78
N ARG A 28 -1.44 -18.31 -13.84
CA ARG A 28 -0.80 -17.20 -14.59
C ARG A 28 -0.65 -15.96 -13.71
N TYR A 29 -1.70 -15.60 -12.98
CA TYR A 29 -1.68 -14.48 -12.05
C TYR A 29 -0.58 -14.66 -10.98
N GLN A 30 -0.59 -15.80 -10.30
CA GLN A 30 0.37 -16.08 -9.23
C GLN A 30 1.81 -16.06 -9.74
N LYS A 31 2.08 -16.71 -10.88
CA LYS A 31 3.41 -16.70 -11.50
C LYS A 31 3.87 -15.29 -11.89
N ALA A 32 2.98 -14.46 -12.45
CA ALA A 32 3.31 -13.08 -12.79
C ALA A 32 3.67 -12.27 -11.54
N MET A 33 2.89 -12.41 -10.46
CA MET A 33 3.15 -11.76 -9.19
C MET A 33 4.49 -12.18 -8.57
N GLU A 34 4.76 -13.49 -8.46
CA GLU A 34 6.02 -14.01 -7.90
C GLU A 34 7.26 -13.50 -8.67
N LEU A 35 7.19 -13.52 -10.01
CA LEU A 35 8.27 -13.00 -10.85
C LEU A 35 8.47 -11.50 -10.68
N SER A 36 7.39 -10.73 -10.54
CA SER A 36 7.48 -9.30 -10.28
C SER A 36 8.05 -9.03 -8.90
N ILE A 37 7.54 -9.65 -7.83
CA ILE A 37 8.04 -9.51 -6.44
C ILE A 37 9.54 -9.78 -6.36
N LYS A 38 10.02 -10.87 -6.97
CA LYS A 38 11.46 -11.19 -7.02
C LYS A 38 12.33 -10.08 -7.62
N LYS A 39 11.82 -9.35 -8.62
CA LYS A 39 12.54 -8.21 -9.22
C LYS A 39 12.64 -7.04 -8.24
N ILE A 40 11.60 -6.79 -7.46
CA ILE A 40 11.57 -5.68 -6.50
C ILE A 40 12.42 -6.01 -5.27
N ASP A 41 12.45 -7.27 -4.83
CA ASP A 41 13.30 -7.75 -3.73
C ASP A 41 14.80 -7.53 -4.00
N THR A 42 15.19 -7.50 -5.28
CA THR A 42 16.58 -7.30 -5.72
C THR A 42 16.84 -5.90 -6.26
N ALA A 43 15.82 -5.02 -6.29
CA ALA A 43 15.92 -3.66 -6.78
C ALA A 43 16.71 -2.77 -5.81
N LYS A 44 17.53 -1.88 -6.38
CA LYS A 44 18.41 -0.98 -5.64
C LYS A 44 18.22 0.49 -6.03
N THR A 45 17.82 0.76 -7.28
CA THR A 45 17.67 2.13 -7.79
C THR A 45 16.21 2.54 -7.91
N LYS A 46 15.95 3.85 -7.92
CA LYS A 46 14.62 4.43 -8.12
C LYS A 46 13.97 3.88 -9.39
N GLU A 47 14.70 3.83 -10.50
CA GLU A 47 14.22 3.39 -11.81
C GLU A 47 13.81 1.91 -11.82
N GLN A 48 14.52 1.07 -11.06
CA GLN A 48 14.17 -0.34 -10.90
C GLN A 48 12.84 -0.50 -10.15
N PHE A 49 12.64 0.27 -9.08
CA PHE A 49 11.35 0.29 -8.38
C PHE A 49 10.23 0.85 -9.24
N LEU A 50 10.45 1.89 -10.03
CA LEU A 50 9.45 2.41 -10.98
C LEU A 50 9.08 1.39 -12.07
N THR A 51 10.07 0.65 -12.57
CA THR A 51 9.85 -0.45 -13.52
C THR A 51 9.02 -1.57 -12.87
N GLY A 52 9.28 -1.87 -11.60
CA GLY A 52 8.51 -2.81 -10.79
C GLY A 52 7.07 -2.34 -10.58
N ALA A 53 6.88 -1.07 -10.19
CA ALA A 53 5.57 -0.44 -10.04
C ALA A 53 4.75 -0.64 -11.32
N ALA A 54 5.26 -0.20 -12.47
CA ALA A 54 4.58 -0.33 -13.76
C ALA A 54 4.21 -1.78 -14.15
N GLN A 55 4.98 -2.79 -13.70
CA GLN A 55 4.59 -4.20 -13.89
C GLN A 55 3.37 -4.55 -13.05
N PHE A 56 3.36 -4.20 -11.76
CA PHE A 56 2.22 -4.43 -10.89
C PHE A 56 0.99 -3.64 -11.30
N GLU A 57 1.14 -2.42 -11.84
CA GLU A 57 0.00 -1.65 -12.38
C GLU A 57 -0.71 -2.41 -13.50
N ARG A 58 0.05 -2.98 -14.44
CA ARG A 58 -0.52 -3.81 -15.52
C ARG A 58 -1.20 -5.06 -14.98
N ILE A 59 -0.61 -5.73 -13.99
CA ILE A 59 -1.25 -6.88 -13.33
C ILE A 59 -2.53 -6.44 -12.62
N ALA A 60 -2.53 -5.31 -11.91
CA ALA A 60 -3.69 -4.78 -11.20
C ALA A 60 -4.84 -4.41 -12.14
N GLN A 61 -4.54 -3.99 -13.37
CA GLN A 61 -5.54 -3.70 -14.41
C GLN A 61 -6.14 -4.98 -14.99
N ALA A 62 -5.34 -6.02 -15.20
CA ALA A 62 -5.80 -7.32 -15.68
C ALA A 62 -6.60 -8.10 -14.61
N GLU A 63 -6.23 -7.94 -13.34
CA GLU A 63 -6.74 -8.69 -12.20
C GLU A 63 -7.52 -7.73 -11.28
N ALA A 64 -8.67 -7.27 -11.76
CA ALA A 64 -9.39 -6.15 -11.16
C ALA A 64 -9.98 -6.44 -9.76
N THR A 65 -10.14 -7.71 -9.39
CA THR A 65 -10.61 -8.16 -8.07
C THR A 65 -9.49 -8.33 -7.06
N GLU A 66 -8.24 -8.45 -7.51
CA GLU A 66 -7.10 -8.74 -6.65
C GLU A 66 -6.49 -7.45 -6.07
N TRP A 67 -6.30 -7.40 -4.75
CA TRP A 67 -5.75 -6.21 -4.08
C TRP A 67 -4.21 -6.21 -4.03
N LEU A 68 -3.57 -7.39 -4.02
CA LEU A 68 -2.12 -7.55 -3.90
C LEU A 68 -1.30 -6.82 -5.00
N PRO A 69 -1.73 -6.79 -6.28
CA PRO A 69 -0.99 -6.04 -7.30
C PRO A 69 -0.98 -4.55 -6.99
N ALA A 70 -2.11 -4.00 -6.55
CA ALA A 70 -2.20 -2.60 -6.14
C ALA A 70 -1.31 -2.31 -4.92
N TYR A 71 -1.28 -3.22 -3.94
CA TYR A 71 -0.37 -3.12 -2.79
C TYR A 71 1.10 -3.05 -3.23
N TRP A 72 1.54 -3.98 -4.08
CA TRP A 72 2.93 -4.03 -4.49
C TRP A 72 3.33 -2.88 -5.43
N ALA A 73 2.39 -2.34 -6.21
CA ALA A 73 2.58 -1.09 -6.94
C ALA A 73 2.83 0.07 -5.97
N ALA A 74 1.98 0.24 -4.95
CA ALA A 74 2.14 1.27 -3.93
C ALA A 74 3.46 1.13 -3.16
N TYR A 75 3.81 -0.08 -2.72
CA TYR A 75 5.09 -0.34 -2.05
C TYR A 75 6.30 0.00 -2.94
N SER A 76 6.23 -0.33 -4.23
CA SER A 76 7.28 0.02 -5.19
C SER A 76 7.45 1.54 -5.31
N TYR A 77 6.34 2.32 -5.31
CA TYR A 77 6.41 3.77 -5.27
C TYR A 77 6.99 4.32 -3.96
N ALA A 78 6.69 3.70 -2.81
CA ALA A 78 7.34 4.06 -1.55
C ALA A 78 8.86 3.88 -1.65
N MET A 79 9.32 2.73 -2.16
CA MET A 79 10.75 2.45 -2.32
C MET A 79 11.44 3.38 -3.32
N ALA A 80 10.75 3.77 -4.40
CA ALA A 80 11.24 4.78 -5.33
C ALA A 80 11.35 6.17 -4.66
N THR A 81 10.34 6.57 -3.89
CA THR A 81 10.29 7.85 -3.15
C THR A 81 11.42 7.96 -2.13
N ALA A 82 11.74 6.86 -1.43
CA ALA A 82 12.84 6.81 -0.47
C ALA A 82 14.22 7.08 -1.11
N ARG A 83 14.32 6.91 -2.43
CA ARG A 83 15.53 7.14 -3.25
C ARG A 83 15.45 8.42 -4.08
N GLU A 84 14.36 9.17 -3.96
CA GLU A 84 14.22 10.47 -4.60
C GLU A 84 14.77 11.56 -3.68
N THR A 85 15.40 12.57 -4.26
CA THR A 85 15.92 13.74 -3.55
C THR A 85 15.10 14.99 -3.85
N ASP A 86 14.52 15.08 -5.04
CA ASP A 86 13.68 16.22 -5.41
C ASP A 86 12.32 16.17 -4.70
N LYS A 87 11.96 17.28 -4.05
CA LYS A 87 10.75 17.37 -3.22
C LYS A 87 9.45 17.27 -4.05
N THR A 88 9.42 17.89 -5.22
CA THR A 88 8.24 17.87 -6.10
C THR A 88 8.02 16.47 -6.65
N GLN A 89 9.11 15.81 -7.06
CA GLN A 89 9.06 14.43 -7.53
C GLN A 89 8.65 13.46 -6.42
N LYS A 90 9.08 13.68 -5.16
CA LYS A 90 8.58 12.89 -4.02
C LYS A 90 7.07 12.96 -3.92
N ASP A 91 6.48 14.16 -3.96
CA ASP A 91 5.03 14.30 -3.90
C ASP A 91 4.33 13.61 -5.07
N ALA A 92 4.85 13.76 -6.29
CA ALA A 92 4.28 13.09 -7.46
C ALA A 92 4.32 11.55 -7.35
N LEU A 93 5.37 10.99 -6.75
CA LEU A 93 5.47 9.55 -6.51
C LEU A 93 4.52 9.09 -5.38
N LEU A 94 4.37 9.90 -4.33
CA LEU A 94 3.45 9.62 -3.23
C LEU A 94 1.99 9.74 -3.64
N ASP A 95 1.66 10.65 -4.57
CA ASP A 95 0.32 10.72 -5.17
C ASP A 95 -0.01 9.43 -5.93
N LYS A 96 0.96 8.86 -6.66
CA LYS A 96 0.78 7.54 -7.30
C LYS A 96 0.64 6.42 -6.27
N MET A 97 1.45 6.44 -5.21
CA MET A 97 1.33 5.49 -4.10
C MET A 97 -0.08 5.52 -3.50
N ASP A 98 -0.59 6.70 -3.16
CA ASP A 98 -1.92 6.88 -2.55
C ASP A 98 -3.04 6.37 -3.47
N ASN A 99 -2.96 6.66 -4.78
CA ASN A 99 -3.92 6.15 -5.77
C ASN A 99 -3.97 4.61 -5.80
N TRP A 100 -2.82 3.94 -5.66
CA TRP A 100 -2.75 2.49 -5.62
C TRP A 100 -3.19 1.90 -4.28
N VAL A 101 -2.88 2.57 -3.16
CA VAL A 101 -3.43 2.22 -1.85
C VAL A 101 -4.96 2.28 -1.88
N ASP A 102 -5.53 3.36 -2.42
CA ASP A 102 -6.98 3.54 -2.55
C ASP A 102 -7.61 2.49 -3.46
N THR A 103 -6.92 2.14 -4.55
CA THR A 103 -7.34 1.04 -5.44
C THR A 103 -7.38 -0.29 -4.70
N GLY A 104 -6.35 -0.59 -3.93
CA GLY A 104 -6.30 -1.79 -3.09
C GLY A 104 -7.43 -1.81 -2.06
N LEU A 105 -7.67 -0.69 -1.37
CA LEU A 105 -8.70 -0.59 -0.33
C LEU A 105 -10.13 -0.66 -0.88
N ARG A 106 -10.36 -0.26 -2.14
CA ARG A 106 -11.64 -0.53 -2.83
C ARG A 106 -11.88 -2.02 -3.09
N ARG A 107 -10.81 -2.81 -3.26
CA ARG A 107 -10.87 -4.26 -3.51
C ARG A 107 -10.86 -5.08 -2.21
N SER A 108 -10.20 -4.57 -1.18
CA SER A 108 -10.10 -5.17 0.15
C SER A 108 -10.28 -4.08 1.21
N ALA A 109 -11.53 -3.82 1.57
CA ALA A 109 -11.88 -2.79 2.53
C ALA A 109 -11.27 -3.07 3.90
N ASN A 110 -10.71 -2.03 4.54
CA ASN A 110 -10.04 -2.10 5.84
C ASN A 110 -8.88 -3.10 5.91
N ASN A 111 -8.26 -3.44 4.79
CA ASN A 111 -7.07 -4.29 4.76
C ASN A 111 -5.91 -3.64 5.54
N ASP A 112 -5.38 -4.36 6.53
CA ASP A 112 -4.34 -3.88 7.45
C ASP A 112 -3.04 -3.53 6.74
N GLU A 113 -2.61 -4.35 5.78
CA GLU A 113 -1.39 -4.11 4.99
C GLU A 113 -1.50 -2.82 4.15
N LEU A 114 -2.64 -2.58 3.51
CA LEU A 114 -2.88 -1.34 2.76
C LEU A 114 -2.98 -0.11 3.66
N LEU A 115 -3.54 -0.25 4.85
CA LEU A 115 -3.58 0.83 5.85
C LEU A 115 -2.18 1.15 6.40
N VAL A 116 -1.31 0.16 6.54
CA VAL A 116 0.12 0.37 6.84
C VAL A 116 0.78 1.20 5.74
N LEU A 117 0.55 0.89 4.46
CA LEU A 117 1.08 1.71 3.36
C LEU A 117 0.50 3.12 3.34
N ARG A 118 -0.78 3.31 3.69
CA ARG A 118 -1.37 4.65 3.84
C ARG A 118 -0.64 5.48 4.89
N ALA A 119 -0.34 4.89 6.05
CA ALA A 119 0.44 5.54 7.10
C ALA A 119 1.86 5.86 6.62
N MET A 120 2.50 4.92 5.93
CA MET A 120 3.84 5.10 5.37
C MET A 120 3.89 6.25 4.37
N SER A 121 2.93 6.34 3.44
CA SER A 121 2.83 7.46 2.49
C SER A 121 2.75 8.80 3.23
N ALA A 122 1.86 8.90 4.22
CA ALA A 122 1.69 10.09 5.03
C ALA A 122 2.98 10.49 5.79
N GLN A 123 3.73 9.52 6.33
CA GLN A 123 5.05 9.77 6.95
C GLN A 123 6.05 10.31 5.94
N MET A 124 6.12 9.71 4.75
CA MET A 124 7.08 10.10 3.71
C MET A 124 6.84 11.51 3.16
N ARG A 125 5.62 12.07 3.35
CA ARG A 125 5.30 13.46 3.01
C ARG A 125 5.79 14.48 4.02
N LEU A 126 6.02 14.09 5.28
CA LEU A 126 6.40 15.01 6.35
C LEU A 126 7.76 15.70 6.08
N PRO A 127 8.84 15.01 5.69
CA PRO A 127 10.15 15.64 5.50
C PRO A 127 10.20 16.69 4.38
N VAL A 128 9.20 16.74 3.50
CA VAL A 128 9.12 17.75 2.42
C VAL A 128 8.92 19.15 3.00
N ASP A 129 8.01 19.28 3.97
CA ASP A 129 7.67 20.52 4.67
C ASP A 129 7.05 20.20 6.06
N PRO A 130 7.88 19.84 7.06
CA PRO A 130 7.40 19.26 8.32
C PRO A 130 6.42 20.15 9.08
N MET A 131 6.68 21.47 9.12
CA MET A 131 5.90 22.42 9.90
C MET A 131 4.47 22.57 9.36
N ASN A 132 4.31 22.64 8.04
CA ASN A 132 3.00 22.83 7.44
C ASN A 132 2.25 21.51 7.23
N ARG A 133 2.97 20.39 7.10
CA ARG A 133 2.40 19.09 6.73
C ARG A 133 1.99 18.23 7.91
N TRP A 134 2.52 18.47 9.11
CA TRP A 134 2.17 17.71 10.30
C TRP A 134 0.66 17.74 10.61
N MET A 135 0.05 18.91 10.55
CA MET A 135 -1.40 19.08 10.81
C MET A 135 -2.27 18.22 9.90
N LYS A 136 -1.83 18.00 8.64
CA LYS A 136 -2.55 17.19 7.66
C LYS A 136 -2.25 15.70 7.81
N TYR A 137 -0.97 15.33 7.85
CA TYR A 137 -0.57 13.92 7.73
C TYR A 137 -0.41 13.22 9.08
N GLY A 138 -0.14 13.94 10.17
CA GLY A 138 -0.08 13.37 11.53
C GLY A 138 -1.34 12.56 11.90
N PRO A 139 -2.56 13.13 11.75
CA PRO A 139 -3.80 12.39 11.96
C PRO A 139 -3.97 11.18 11.05
N VAL A 140 -3.55 11.28 9.77
CA VAL A 140 -3.64 10.18 8.80
C VAL A 140 -2.78 8.99 9.24
N ILE A 141 -1.57 9.25 9.74
CA ILE A 141 -0.66 8.22 10.24
C ILE A 141 -1.30 7.47 11.41
N GLY A 142 -1.73 8.20 12.44
CA GLY A 142 -2.31 7.59 13.64
C GLY A 142 -3.60 6.82 13.34
N GLN A 143 -4.53 7.41 12.59
CA GLN A 143 -5.80 6.76 12.25
C GLN A 143 -5.60 5.50 11.41
N SER A 144 -4.70 5.54 10.42
CA SER A 144 -4.45 4.38 9.55
C SER A 144 -3.81 3.23 10.33
N LEU A 145 -2.83 3.53 11.20
CA LEU A 145 -2.17 2.51 12.01
C LEU A 145 -3.07 1.94 13.11
N GLU A 146 -3.88 2.76 13.78
CA GLU A 146 -4.87 2.25 14.75
C GLU A 146 -5.91 1.37 14.07
N LEU A 147 -6.39 1.74 12.88
CA LEU A 147 -7.31 0.90 12.14
C LEU A 147 -6.64 -0.41 11.70
N ALA A 148 -5.41 -0.36 11.17
CA ALA A 148 -4.65 -1.55 10.80
C ALA A 148 -4.46 -2.50 12.00
N LYS A 149 -4.09 -1.94 13.15
CA LYS A 149 -3.93 -2.68 14.41
C LYS A 149 -5.23 -3.35 14.86
N LYS A 150 -6.36 -2.66 14.72
CA LYS A 150 -7.68 -3.22 15.06
C LYS A 150 -8.04 -4.40 14.15
N GLN A 151 -7.70 -4.32 12.87
CA GLN A 151 -8.02 -5.34 11.87
C GLN A 151 -7.12 -6.56 12.02
N ASN A 152 -5.82 -6.34 12.23
CA ASN A 152 -4.86 -7.41 12.43
C ASN A 152 -3.83 -7.02 13.50
N PRO A 153 -4.10 -7.33 14.78
CA PRO A 153 -3.17 -7.04 15.87
C PRO A 153 -1.83 -7.78 15.73
N ALA A 154 -1.79 -8.88 14.97
CA ALA A 154 -0.60 -9.69 14.75
C ALA A 154 0.29 -9.18 13.60
N ASN A 155 -0.16 -8.19 12.82
CA ASN A 155 0.65 -7.62 11.75
C ASN A 155 1.90 -6.93 12.35
N PRO A 156 3.13 -7.40 12.05
CA PRO A 156 4.33 -6.81 12.60
C PRO A 156 4.65 -5.43 12.01
N ARG A 157 4.19 -5.14 10.79
CA ARG A 157 4.49 -3.89 10.09
C ARG A 157 3.77 -2.69 10.69
N VAL A 158 2.63 -2.90 11.35
CA VAL A 158 1.94 -1.86 12.13
C VAL A 158 2.89 -1.29 13.19
N ASP A 159 3.54 -2.15 13.95
CA ASP A 159 4.46 -1.73 15.01
C ASP A 159 5.78 -1.20 14.44
N LEU A 160 6.27 -1.77 13.33
CA LEU A 160 7.44 -1.22 12.63
C LEU A 160 7.19 0.23 12.21
N VAL A 161 6.07 0.50 11.54
CA VAL A 161 5.75 1.82 11.00
C VAL A 161 5.39 2.81 12.12
N TYR A 162 4.85 2.34 13.26
CA TYR A 162 4.78 3.15 14.48
C TYR A 162 6.18 3.49 15.02
N GLY A 163 7.07 2.51 15.12
CA GLY A 163 8.43 2.70 15.58
C GLY A 163 9.18 3.72 14.72
N GLN A 164 9.07 3.61 13.40
CA GLN A 164 9.61 4.57 12.44
C GLN A 164 9.01 5.98 12.64
N ASN A 165 7.70 6.09 12.82
CA ASN A 165 7.05 7.37 13.09
C ASN A 165 7.63 8.08 14.32
N PHE A 166 7.76 7.34 15.44
CA PHE A 166 8.33 7.90 16.66
C PHE A 166 9.82 8.21 16.51
N TYR A 167 10.57 7.35 15.82
CA TYR A 167 11.99 7.57 15.57
C TYR A 167 12.25 8.87 14.80
N PHE A 168 11.47 9.14 13.75
CA PHE A 168 11.60 10.35 12.96
C PHE A 168 10.94 11.58 13.58
N THR A 169 10.09 11.40 14.60
CA THR A 169 9.55 12.51 15.37
C THR A 169 10.64 13.04 16.31
N PRO A 170 10.97 14.35 16.29
CA PRO A 170 11.96 14.91 17.21
C PRO A 170 11.60 14.71 18.68
N GLU A 171 12.60 14.56 19.55
CA GLU A 171 12.40 14.34 21.00
C GLU A 171 11.59 15.45 21.68
N GLN A 172 11.81 16.71 21.28
CA GLN A 172 11.05 17.86 21.77
C GLN A 172 9.54 17.78 21.48
N PHE A 173 9.14 16.97 20.49
CA PHE A 173 7.75 16.70 20.15
C PHE A 173 7.29 15.32 20.65
N GLY A 174 8.04 14.71 21.57
CA GLY A 174 7.68 13.44 22.20
C GLY A 174 8.00 12.21 21.37
N GLY A 175 8.92 12.32 20.40
CA GLY A 175 9.45 11.20 19.62
C GLY A 175 10.82 10.71 20.11
N GLY A 176 11.66 10.31 19.16
CA GLY A 176 13.00 9.78 19.38
C GLY A 176 13.04 8.29 19.75
N CYS A 177 14.26 7.78 19.93
CA CYS A 177 14.50 6.35 20.10
C CYS A 177 13.83 5.75 21.33
N LYS A 178 13.77 6.48 22.45
CA LYS A 178 13.09 6.02 23.67
C LYS A 178 11.61 5.70 23.43
N LYS A 179 10.96 6.45 22.53
CA LYS A 179 9.54 6.28 22.19
C LYS A 179 9.33 5.26 21.08
N ALA A 180 10.28 5.16 20.15
CA ALA A 180 10.27 4.15 19.09
C ALA A 180 10.50 2.72 19.60
N LEU A 181 11.41 2.54 20.55
CA LEU A 181 11.94 1.23 20.95
C LEU A 181 10.86 0.21 21.37
N PRO A 182 9.84 0.56 22.20
CA PRO A 182 8.79 -0.40 22.56
C PRO A 182 8.03 -0.95 21.35
N TYR A 183 7.78 -0.11 20.33
CA TYR A 183 7.12 -0.54 19.10
C TYR A 183 8.03 -1.42 18.25
N LEU A 184 9.30 -1.04 18.08
CA LEU A 184 10.27 -1.85 17.35
C LEU A 184 10.47 -3.24 18.00
N GLN A 185 10.55 -3.31 19.33
CA GLN A 185 10.63 -4.58 20.06
C GLN A 185 9.34 -5.41 19.92
N SER A 186 8.17 -4.77 19.97
CA SER A 186 6.90 -5.45 19.72
C SER A 186 6.83 -6.02 18.30
N ALA A 187 7.26 -5.25 17.30
CA ALA A 187 7.37 -5.71 15.92
C ALA A 187 8.29 -6.92 15.81
N GLN A 188 9.46 -6.88 16.47
CA GLN A 188 10.41 -7.99 16.53
C GLN A 188 9.78 -9.26 17.12
N GLN A 189 8.97 -9.15 18.18
CA GLN A 189 8.27 -10.31 18.72
C GLN A 189 7.21 -10.85 17.75
N LYS A 190 6.41 -9.97 17.14
CA LYS A 190 5.39 -10.37 16.15
C LYS A 190 5.99 -11.10 14.95
N TRP A 191 7.17 -10.67 14.49
CA TRP A 191 7.85 -11.34 13.38
C TRP A 191 8.28 -12.78 13.69
N LYS A 192 8.49 -13.15 14.97
CA LYS A 192 8.87 -14.54 15.34
C LYS A 192 7.78 -15.56 15.00
N SER A 193 6.53 -15.13 14.95
CA SER A 193 5.37 -15.97 14.62
C SER A 193 4.65 -15.53 13.35
N PHE A 194 5.19 -14.55 12.62
CA PHE A 194 4.59 -14.05 11.39
C PHE A 194 4.83 -15.03 10.24
N VAL A 195 3.74 -15.46 9.61
CA VAL A 195 3.77 -16.28 8.41
C VAL A 195 2.99 -15.54 7.32
N PRO A 196 3.60 -15.21 6.17
CA PRO A 196 2.88 -14.63 5.05
C PRO A 196 1.72 -15.53 4.62
N ALA A 197 0.56 -14.93 4.30
CA ALA A 197 -0.64 -15.68 3.92
C ALA A 197 -0.50 -16.46 2.60
N SER A 198 0.47 -16.07 1.75
CA SER A 198 0.79 -16.73 0.49
C SER A 198 2.21 -16.36 0.03
N SER A 199 2.71 -16.99 -1.04
CA SER A 199 4.00 -16.66 -1.64
C SER A 199 4.09 -15.24 -2.21
N ILE A 200 2.94 -14.62 -2.46
CA ILE A 200 2.82 -13.26 -3.01
C ILE A 200 2.34 -12.24 -1.97
N ALA A 201 2.11 -12.68 -0.73
CA ALA A 201 1.78 -11.81 0.39
C ALA A 201 3.02 -11.02 0.86
N PRO A 202 2.84 -9.86 1.51
CA PRO A 202 3.96 -9.03 1.92
C PRO A 202 4.87 -9.72 2.94
N ASN A 203 6.19 -9.73 2.65
CA ASN A 203 7.21 -10.28 3.55
C ASN A 203 8.41 -9.35 3.79
N TRP A 204 8.28 -8.05 3.48
CA TRP A 204 9.30 -7.03 3.76
C TRP A 204 9.25 -6.53 5.21
N GLY A 205 10.27 -5.77 5.63
CA GLY A 205 10.29 -5.00 6.89
C GLY A 205 11.27 -5.50 7.94
N THR A 206 11.75 -6.74 7.86
CA THR A 206 12.72 -7.29 8.83
C THR A 206 14.08 -6.61 8.79
N GLN A 207 14.54 -6.21 7.59
CA GLN A 207 15.78 -5.45 7.42
C GLN A 207 15.67 -4.04 8.01
N ASP A 208 14.56 -3.35 7.73
CA ASP A 208 14.28 -2.04 8.31
C ASP A 208 14.19 -2.12 9.83
N LEU A 209 13.48 -3.12 10.35
CA LEU A 209 13.39 -3.35 11.79
C LEU A 209 14.78 -3.50 12.42
N ALA A 210 15.64 -4.34 11.84
CA ALA A 210 17.01 -4.54 12.34
C ALA A 210 17.81 -3.23 12.31
N HIS A 211 17.66 -2.43 11.25
CA HIS A 211 18.29 -1.11 11.15
C HIS A 211 17.87 -0.18 12.30
N TYR A 212 16.56 0.02 12.51
CA TYR A 212 16.06 0.95 13.52
C TYR A 212 16.29 0.45 14.95
N LEU A 213 16.22 -0.86 15.21
CA LEU A 213 16.64 -1.43 16.49
C LEU A 213 18.11 -1.11 16.77
N GLY A 214 18.99 -1.34 15.78
CA GLY A 214 20.42 -1.02 15.92
C GLY A 214 20.69 0.46 16.19
N LYS A 215 19.87 1.37 15.65
CA LYS A 215 19.98 2.82 15.90
C LYS A 215 19.46 3.27 17.27
N CYS A 216 18.53 2.52 17.86
CA CYS A 216 17.87 2.92 19.11
C CYS A 216 18.29 2.13 20.34
N GLN A 217 19.06 1.06 20.16
CA GLN A 217 19.66 0.27 21.23
C GLN A 217 21.15 0.62 21.46
N SER A 218 21.75 1.37 20.53
CA SER A 218 23.12 1.88 20.62
C SER A 218 23.26 3.07 21.56
#